data_AF-A0A843D2M6-F1
#
_entry.id   AF-A0A843D2M6-F1
#
_cell.length_a   1.000
_cell.length_b   1.000
_cell.length_c   1.000
_cell.angle_alpha   90.00
_cell.angle_beta   90.00
_cell.angle_gamma   90.00
#
_symmetry.space_group_name_H-M   'P 1'
#
loop_
_entity.id
_entity.type
_entity.pdbx_description
1 polymer ?
#
loop_
_entity_poly.entity_id
_entity_poly.type
_entity_poly.pdbx_seq_one_letter_code
_entity_poly.pdbx_strand_id
1 'polypeptide(L)'
;YEFSDSYEIALAKHIAQFPYVIEKVVVELRPHLLATYVRDLADLFNSFYRFDPVLKAEGKVRDARLTLVDACRNTLHQALDVLGIEALESM
;
A
#
# COMPACT_ATOMS: atom_id res chain seq x y z
N TYR A 1 -1.26 -14.91 11.80
CA TYR A 1 -1.15 -13.45 11.76
C TYR A 1 -2.43 -12.89 12.32
N GLU A 2 -2.40 -12.25 13.49
CA GLU A 2 -3.53 -11.46 13.98
C GLU A 2 -3.27 -10.01 13.54
N PHE A 3 -3.97 -9.58 12.49
CA PHE A 3 -4.13 -8.16 12.23
C PHE A 3 -5.24 -7.69 13.16
N SER A 4 -4.87 -6.98 14.21
CA SER A 4 -5.81 -6.56 15.26
C SER A 4 -6.35 -5.16 15.00
N ASP A 5 -5.59 -4.33 14.27
CA ASP A 5 -5.97 -2.95 14.02
C ASP A 5 -6.72 -2.77 12.69
N SER A 6 -7.74 -1.94 12.74
CA SER A 6 -8.54 -1.51 11.59
C SER A 6 -7.69 -0.90 10.46
N TYR A 7 -6.64 -0.14 10.78
CA TYR A 7 -5.79 0.48 9.76
C TYR A 7 -4.86 -0.52 9.08
N GLU A 8 -4.31 -1.48 9.84
CA GLU A 8 -3.52 -2.60 9.31
C GLU A 8 -4.35 -3.42 8.31
N ILE A 9 -5.58 -3.78 8.70
CA ILE A 9 -6.50 -4.55 7.86
C ILE A 9 -6.88 -3.77 6.60
N ALA A 10 -7.17 -2.48 6.72
CA ALA A 10 -7.55 -1.64 5.59
C ALA A 10 -6.41 -1.54 4.56
N LEU A 11 -5.17 -1.28 5.03
CA LEU A 11 -3.99 -1.22 4.17
C LEU A 11 -3.71 -2.57 3.50
N ALA A 12 -3.74 -3.67 4.25
CA ALA A 12 -3.51 -5.00 3.71
C ALA A 12 -4.55 -5.39 2.64
N LYS A 13 -5.83 -5.08 2.88
CA LYS A 13 -6.90 -5.32 1.89
C LYS A 13 -6.71 -4.50 0.63
N HIS A 14 -6.31 -3.24 0.75
CA HIS A 14 -6.10 -2.37 -0.42
C HIS A 14 -4.89 -2.83 -1.24
N ILE A 15 -3.81 -3.27 -0.59
CA ILE A 15 -2.67 -3.90 -1.27
C ILE A 15 -3.12 -5.14 -2.05
N ALA A 16 -3.94 -6.01 -1.44
CA ALA A 16 -4.43 -7.23 -2.08
C ALA A 16 -5.33 -6.98 -3.32
N GLN A 17 -5.90 -5.78 -3.46
CA GLN A 17 -6.69 -5.39 -4.62
C GLN A 17 -5.85 -5.02 -5.85
N PHE A 18 -4.54 -4.81 -5.70
CA PHE A 18 -3.69 -4.33 -6.79
C PHE A 18 -3.81 -5.13 -8.10
N PRO A 19 -3.76 -6.48 -8.10
CA PRO A 19 -3.87 -7.25 -9.35
C PRO A 19 -5.20 -7.03 -10.07
N TYR A 20 -6.29 -6.92 -9.30
CA TYR A 20 -7.62 -6.66 -9.85
C TYR A 20 -7.74 -5.25 -10.45
N VAL A 21 -7.11 -4.25 -9.80
CA VAL A 21 -7.06 -2.89 -10.35
C VAL A 21 -6.30 -2.87 -11.67
N ILE A 22 -5.19 -3.58 -11.78
CA ILE A 22 -4.43 -3.70 -13.04
C ILE A 22 -5.27 -4.33 -14.15
N GLU A 23 -5.96 -5.44 -13.86
CA GLU A 23 -6.87 -6.08 -14.83
C GLU A 23 -7.94 -5.10 -15.31
N LYS A 24 -8.57 -4.37 -14.38
CA LYS A 24 -9.61 -3.38 -14.70
C LYS A 24 -9.07 -2.24 -15.56
N VAL A 25 -7.87 -1.73 -15.26
CA VAL A 25 -7.21 -0.67 -16.05
C VAL A 25 -6.98 -1.12 -17.48
N VAL A 26 -6.52 -2.35 -17.68
CA VAL A 26 -6.25 -2.92 -19.01
C VAL A 26 -7.55 -3.15 -19.77
N VAL A 27 -8.57 -3.73 -19.15
CA VAL A 27 -9.87 -4.03 -19.79
C VAL A 27 -10.62 -2.74 -20.15
N GLU A 28 -10.62 -1.74 -19.26
CA GLU A 28 -11.35 -0.49 -19.49
C GLU A 28 -10.55 0.57 -20.27
N LEU A 29 -9.24 0.36 -20.48
CA LEU A 29 -8.32 1.32 -21.09
C LEU A 29 -8.31 2.67 -20.34
N ARG A 30 -8.32 2.61 -19.00
CA ARG A 30 -8.47 3.78 -18.12
C ARG A 30 -7.32 3.89 -17.11
N PRO A 31 -6.18 4.53 -17.47
CA PRO A 31 -5.01 4.63 -16.59
C PRO A 31 -5.26 5.46 -15.32
N HIS A 32 -6.23 6.37 -15.32
CA HIS A 32 -6.58 7.17 -14.14
C HIS A 32 -7.10 6.32 -12.96
N LEU A 33 -7.59 5.10 -13.21
CA LEU A 33 -8.00 4.17 -12.16
C LEU A 33 -6.79 3.72 -11.33
N LEU A 34 -5.65 3.50 -11.98
CA LEU A 34 -4.40 3.16 -11.30
C LEU A 34 -3.86 4.36 -10.51
N ALA A 35 -3.93 5.57 -11.07
CA ALA A 35 -3.54 6.79 -10.34
C ALA A 35 -4.40 7.01 -9.08
N THR A 36 -5.70 6.74 -9.18
CA THR A 36 -6.62 6.79 -8.03
C THR A 36 -6.23 5.75 -6.98
N TYR A 37 -5.98 4.51 -7.40
CA TYR A 37 -5.53 3.45 -6.51
C TYR A 37 -4.25 3.80 -5.74
N VAL A 38 -3.25 4.37 -6.44
CA VAL A 38 -1.97 4.80 -5.84
C VAL A 38 -2.18 5.88 -4.79
N ARG A 39 -3.00 6.89 -5.09
CA ARG A 39 -3.33 7.95 -4.13
C ARG A 39 -4.00 7.36 -2.88
N ASP A 40 -5.01 6.53 -3.08
CA ASP A 40 -5.76 5.94 -1.97
C ASP A 40 -4.88 4.99 -1.13
N LEU A 41 -3.94 4.28 -1.76
CA LEU A 41 -2.92 3.47 -1.06
C LEU A 41 -2.01 4.34 -0.18
N ALA A 42 -1.56 5.48 -0.70
CA ALA A 42 -0.74 6.43 0.05
C ALA A 42 -1.50 7.02 1.25
N ASP A 43 -2.78 7.36 1.09
CA ASP A 43 -3.62 7.88 2.17
C ASP A 43 -3.87 6.85 3.29
N LEU A 44 -4.09 5.59 2.90
CA LEU A 44 -4.19 4.47 3.86
C LEU A 44 -2.88 4.25 4.59
N PHE A 45 -1.75 4.29 3.88
CA PHE A 45 -0.43 4.18 4.49
C PHE A 45 -0.15 5.31 5.49
N ASN A 46 -0.46 6.56 5.13
CA ASN A 46 -0.32 7.71 6.03
C ASN A 46 -1.16 7.55 7.29
N SER A 47 -2.38 7.04 7.16
CA SER A 47 -3.27 6.76 8.29
C SER A 47 -2.71 5.66 9.19
N PHE A 48 -2.30 4.53 8.61
CA PHE A 48 -1.63 3.44 9.32
C PHE A 48 -0.38 3.94 10.06
N TYR A 49 0.50 4.68 9.40
CA TYR A 49 1.74 5.17 10.02
C TYR A 49 1.48 6.12 11.20
N ARG A 50 0.36 6.88 11.15
CA ARG A 50 -0.05 7.81 12.21
C ARG A 50 -0.63 7.10 13.43
N PHE A 51 -1.52 6.13 13.22
CA PHE A 51 -2.27 5.49 14.30
C PHE A 51 -1.58 4.23 14.84
N ASP A 52 -0.74 3.58 14.03
CA ASP A 52 -0.03 2.34 14.35
C ASP A 52 1.50 2.51 14.24
N PRO A 53 2.16 3.12 15.24
CA PRO A 53 3.59 3.37 15.18
C PRO A 53 4.40 2.09 15.00
N VAL A 54 5.13 2.00 13.89
CA VAL A 54 5.92 0.81 13.53
C VAL A 54 7.15 0.65 14.42
N LEU A 55 7.89 1.75 14.63
CA LEU A 55 9.16 1.72 15.37
C LEU A 55 9.00 1.63 16.89
N LYS A 56 7.80 1.94 17.41
CA LYS A 56 7.50 1.83 18.84
C LYS A 56 6.88 0.48 19.21
N ALA A 57 6.49 -0.33 18.23
CA ALA A 57 6.01 -1.67 18.46
C ALA A 57 7.18 -2.61 18.82
N GLU A 58 6.88 -3.70 19.53
CA GLU A 58 7.87 -4.68 19.96
C GLU A 58 7.52 -6.09 19.46
N GLY A 59 8.55 -6.94 19.34
CA GLY A 59 8.43 -8.34 18.97
C GLY A 59 7.64 -8.57 17.67
N LYS A 60 6.74 -9.55 17.69
CA LYS A 60 5.97 -9.99 16.52
C LYS A 60 5.11 -8.90 15.88
N VAL A 61 4.64 -7.92 16.66
CA VAL A 61 3.82 -6.81 16.15
C VAL A 61 4.68 -5.89 15.28
N ARG A 62 5.92 -5.60 15.71
CA ARG A 62 6.87 -4.82 14.92
C ARG A 62 7.20 -5.52 13.61
N ASP A 63 7.48 -6.82 13.65
CA ASP A 63 7.82 -7.61 12.45
C ASP A 63 6.66 -7.65 11.44
N ALA A 64 5.43 -7.81 11.93
CA ALA A 64 4.23 -7.75 11.10
C ALA A 64 4.03 -6.37 10.45
N ARG A 65 4.19 -5.29 11.21
CA ARG A 65 4.10 -3.92 10.70
C ARG A 65 5.17 -3.59 9.68
N LEU A 66 6.42 -4.03 9.90
CA LEU A 66 7.50 -3.88 8.94
C LEU A 66 7.21 -4.63 7.64
N THR A 67 6.64 -5.82 7.73
CA THR A 67 6.20 -6.59 6.56
C THR A 67 5.12 -5.84 5.78
N LEU A 68 4.17 -5.22 6.47
CA LEU A 68 3.11 -4.42 5.84
C LEU A 68 3.67 -3.16 5.16
N VAL A 69 4.66 -2.49 5.79
CA VAL A 69 5.38 -1.36 5.19
C VAL A 69 6.09 -1.79 3.90
N ASP A 70 6.80 -2.93 3.93
CA ASP A 70 7.50 -3.46 2.76
C ASP A 70 6.54 -3.79 1.61
N ALA A 71 5.41 -4.43 1.93
CA ALA A 71 4.36 -4.73 0.96
C ALA A 71 3.77 -3.45 0.34
N CYS A 72 3.52 -2.41 1.15
CA CYS A 72 3.05 -1.12 0.65
C CYS A 72 4.09 -0.48 -0.29
N ARG A 73 5.37 -0.44 0.12
CA ARG A 73 6.47 0.11 -0.69
C ARG A 73 6.56 -0.60 -2.05
N ASN A 74 6.56 -1.93 -2.05
CA ASN A 74 6.66 -2.73 -3.28
C ASN A 74 5.46 -2.47 -4.21
N THR A 75 4.26 -2.35 -3.65
CA THR A 75 3.03 -2.10 -4.42
C THR A 75 3.01 -0.69 -5.01
N LEU A 76 3.39 0.33 -4.24
CA LEU A 76 3.52 1.70 -4.73
C LEU A 76 4.55 1.80 -5.85
N HIS A 77 5.71 1.18 -5.67
CA HIS A 77 6.78 1.16 -6.68
C HIS A 77 6.27 0.55 -8.00
N GLN A 78 5.65 -0.63 -7.95
CA GLN A 78 5.11 -1.28 -9.14
C GLN A 78 3.99 -0.45 -9.80
N ALA A 79 3.10 0.14 -9.02
CA ALA A 79 2.00 0.92 -9.55
C ALA A 79 2.48 2.23 -10.21
N LEU A 80 3.48 2.89 -9.65
CA LEU A 80 4.11 4.09 -10.22
C LEU A 80 4.90 3.75 -11.48
N ASP A 81 5.65 2.66 -11.48
CA ASP A 81 6.40 2.17 -12.65
C ASP A 81 5.47 1.90 -13.84
N VAL A 82 4.32 1.25 -13.61
CA VAL A 82 3.28 1.05 -14.63
C VAL A 82 2.72 2.37 -15.18
N LEU A 83 2.68 3.43 -14.37
CA LEU A 83 2.29 4.78 -14.81
C LEU A 83 3.43 5.54 -15.52
N GLY A 84 4.63 4.97 -15.60
CA GLY A 84 5.82 5.63 -16.12
C GLY A 84 6.36 6.73 -15.20
N ILE A 85 6.09 6.62 -13.89
CA ILE A 85 6.55 7.55 -12.87
C ILE A 85 7.63 6.87 -12.03
N GLU A 86 8.82 7.49 -11.97
CA GLU A 86 9.88 7.00 -11.10
C GLU A 86 9.53 7.28 -9.64
N ALA A 87 9.53 6.22 -8.80
CA ALA A 87 9.28 6.37 -7.38
C ALA A 87 10.54 6.89 -6.67
N LEU A 88 10.41 7.96 -5.90
CA LEU A 88 11.51 8.49 -5.09
C LEU A 88 11.78 7.57 -3.90
N GLU A 89 13.04 7.15 -3.71
CA GLU A 89 13.45 6.35 -2.54
C GLU A 89 13.47 7.18 -1.23
N SER A 90 13.62 8.50 -1.37
CA SER A 90 13.59 9.47 -0.28
C SER A 90 13.03 10.78 -0.80
N MET A 91 12.15 11.42 -0.02
CA MET A 91 11.75 12.82 -0.19
C MET A 91 12.41 13.71 0.84
#